data_AF-A0A6J4XU91-F1
#
_entry.id   AF-A0A6J4XU91-F1
#
_cell.length_a   1.000
_cell.length_b   1.000
_cell.length_c   1.000
_cell.angle_alpha   90.00
_cell.angle_beta   90.00
_cell.angle_gamma   90.00
#
_symmetry.space_group_name_H-M   'P 1'
#
loop_
_entity.id
_entity.type
_entity.pdbx_description
1 polymer ?
#
loop_
_entity_poly.entity_id
_entity_poly.type
_entity_poly.pdbx_seq_one_letter_code
_entity_poly.pdbx_strand_id
1 'polypeptide(L)'
;MHTLVLAANAINLLIFTTGPLASRRPPLIPENSTIGPELYANALPQALILTAIVIGFALLSFVFILFYRAYQALGTVDTDLMRAAEDDAADHPPQSGPAGGRPR
;
A
#
# COMPACT_ATOMS: atom_id res chain seq x y z
N MET A 1 7.14 -10.53 6.05
CA MET A 1 5.75 -10.61 5.52
C MET A 1 4.68 -10.41 6.60
N HIS A 2 4.82 -10.99 7.81
CA HIS A 2 3.83 -10.85 8.90
C HIS A 2 3.50 -9.39 9.30
N THR A 3 4.49 -8.50 9.32
CA THR A 3 4.32 -7.09 9.72
C THR A 3 3.37 -6.29 8.83
N LEU A 4 3.32 -6.59 7.52
CA LEU A 4 2.46 -5.86 6.59
C LEU A 4 0.98 -6.21 6.78
N VAL A 5 0.68 -7.47 7.05
CA VAL A 5 -0.69 -7.95 7.35
C VAL A 5 -1.18 -7.40 8.68
N LEU A 6 -0.30 -7.38 9.70
CA LEU A 6 -0.59 -6.78 11.01
C LEU A 6 -0.84 -5.27 10.90
N ALA A 7 -0.01 -4.54 10.16
CA ALA A 7 -0.19 -3.11 9.94
C ALA A 7 -1.50 -2.78 9.19
N ALA A 8 -1.83 -3.54 8.15
CA ALA A 8 -3.07 -3.36 7.40
C ALA A 8 -4.31 -3.56 8.28
N ASN A 9 -4.32 -4.61 9.11
CA ASN A 9 -5.41 -4.84 10.06
C ASN A 9 -5.47 -3.75 11.14
N ALA A 10 -4.34 -3.30 11.66
CA ALA A 10 -4.28 -2.23 12.65
C ALA A 10 -4.83 -0.89 12.11
N ILE A 11 -4.53 -0.55 10.86
CA ILE A 11 -5.08 0.64 10.20
C ILE A 11 -6.61 0.54 10.05
N ASN A 12 -7.12 -0.63 9.66
CA ASN A 12 -8.57 -0.86 9.56
C ASN A 12 -9.27 -0.71 10.92
N LEU A 13 -8.65 -1.22 11.99
CA LEU A 13 -9.15 -1.05 13.35
C LEU A 13 -9.06 0.41 13.82
N LEU A 14 -7.99 1.14 13.49
CA LEU A 14 -7.86 2.56 13.81
C LEU A 14 -8.96 3.39 13.15
N ILE A 15 -9.27 3.14 11.88
CA ILE A 15 -10.39 3.80 11.18
C ILE A 15 -11.72 3.46 11.86
N PHE A 16 -11.93 2.21 12.26
CA PHE A 16 -13.12 1.79 13.02
C PHE A 16 -13.30 2.59 14.33
N THR A 17 -12.22 2.91 15.05
CA THR A 17 -12.31 3.68 16.31
C THR A 17 -12.76 5.13 16.13
N THR A 18 -12.66 5.69 14.92
CA THR A 18 -13.08 7.08 14.63
C THR A 18 -14.60 7.23 14.48
N GLY A 19 -15.34 6.13 14.33
CA GLY A 19 -16.80 6.13 14.23
C GLY A 19 -17.48 6.04 15.61
N PRO A 20 -18.70 6.60 15.78
CA PRO A 20 -19.48 6.39 16.99
C PRO A 20 -19.75 4.89 17.22
N LEU A 21 -19.22 4.33 18.30
CA LEU A 21 -19.39 2.93 18.72
C LEU A 21 -20.85 2.59 19.15
N ALA A 22 -21.77 3.56 19.01
CA ALA A 22 -23.02 3.61 19.76
C ALA A 22 -24.16 2.79 19.16
N SER A 23 -24.11 2.40 17.88
CA SER A 23 -25.21 1.65 17.28
C SER A 23 -24.91 0.16 17.15
N ARG A 24 -25.72 -0.65 17.84
CA ARG A 24 -25.71 -2.13 17.73
C ARG A 24 -26.48 -2.67 16.52
N ARG A 25 -27.08 -1.79 15.70
CA ARG A 25 -27.87 -2.19 14.53
C ARG A 25 -27.13 -1.83 13.24
N PRO A 26 -27.08 -2.73 12.24
CA PRO A 26 -26.43 -2.46 10.96
C PRO A 26 -27.05 -1.21 10.30
N PRO A 27 -26.32 -0.49 9.41
CA PRO A 27 -26.82 0.70 8.72
C PRO A 27 -27.83 0.34 7.61
N LEU A 28 -28.89 -0.37 7.99
CA LEU A 28 -29.95 -0.87 7.12
C LEU A 28 -31.27 -0.42 7.73
N ILE A 29 -31.92 0.56 7.11
CA ILE A 29 -33.21 1.08 7.58
C ILE A 29 -34.32 0.29 6.86
N PRO A 30 -35.13 -0.52 7.57
CA PRO A 30 -36.30 -1.17 6.99
C PRO A 30 -37.32 -0.13 6.50
N GLU A 31 -37.97 -0.39 5.37
CA GLU A 31 -38.95 0.53 4.76
C GLU A 31 -40.14 0.88 5.69
N ASN A 32 -40.42 0.04 6.69
CA ASN A 32 -41.50 0.21 7.67
C ASN A 32 -41.03 0.66 9.06
N SER A 33 -39.78 1.12 9.20
CA SER A 33 -39.19 1.52 10.48
C SER A 33 -39.79 2.82 11.02
N THR A 34 -40.47 2.74 12.15
CA THR A 34 -40.96 3.90 12.94
C THR A 34 -39.91 4.48 13.89
N ILE A 35 -38.74 3.86 13.98
CA ILE A 35 -37.64 4.23 14.88
C ILE A 35 -36.71 5.20 14.15
N GLY A 36 -36.37 6.33 14.79
CA GLY A 36 -35.51 7.37 14.23
C GLY A 36 -34.09 6.90 13.87
N PRO A 37 -33.40 7.60 12.95
CA PRO A 37 -32.11 7.19 12.37
C PRO A 37 -30.96 7.04 13.38
N GLU A 38 -31.08 7.59 14.59
CA GLU A 38 -30.06 7.50 15.65
C GLU A 38 -29.84 6.09 16.21
N LEU A 39 -30.78 5.14 15.99
CA LEU A 39 -30.63 3.75 16.44
C LEU A 39 -29.92 2.83 15.44
N TYR A 40 -29.54 3.33 14.27
CA TYR A 40 -28.83 2.58 13.22
C TYR A 40 -27.37 3.03 13.11
N ALA A 41 -26.49 2.12 12.70
CA ALA A 41 -25.07 2.43 12.57
C ALA A 41 -24.84 3.49 11.48
N ASN A 42 -23.80 4.30 11.67
CA ASN A 42 -23.46 5.31 10.70
C ASN A 42 -22.85 4.65 9.45
N ALA A 43 -23.52 4.80 8.31
CA ALA A 43 -23.06 4.27 7.02
C ALA A 43 -21.75 4.92 6.52
N LEU A 44 -21.44 6.14 6.95
CA LEU A 44 -20.28 6.90 6.46
C LEU A 44 -18.94 6.30 6.91
N PRO A 45 -18.65 6.08 8.21
CA PRO A 45 -17.45 5.37 8.63
C PRO A 45 -17.36 3.96 8.04
N GLN A 46 -18.48 3.26 7.88
CA GLN A 46 -18.50 1.91 7.34
C GLN A 46 -18.12 1.85 5.86
N ALA A 47 -18.60 2.80 5.05
CA ALA A 47 -18.20 2.93 3.66
C ALA A 47 -16.70 3.26 3.53
N LEU A 48 -16.19 4.17 4.37
CA LEU A 48 -14.76 4.52 4.38
C LEU A 48 -13.85 3.33 4.75
N ILE A 49 -14.28 2.49 5.70
CA ILE A 49 -13.54 1.26 6.05
C ILE A 49 -13.50 0.29 4.86
N LEU A 50 -14.63 0.09 4.17
CA LEU A 50 -14.66 -0.78 2.98
C LEU A 50 -13.72 -0.26 1.89
N THR A 51 -13.70 1.05 1.64
CA THR A 51 -12.76 1.67 0.68
C THR A 51 -11.31 1.47 1.10
N ALA A 52 -10.99 1.68 2.38
CA ALA A 52 -9.65 1.48 2.91
C ALA A 52 -9.18 0.01 2.77
N ILE A 53 -10.06 -0.95 3.03
CA ILE A 53 -9.78 -2.38 2.85
C ILE A 53 -9.45 -2.71 1.39
N VAL A 54 -10.26 -2.24 0.44
CA VAL A 54 -10.05 -2.53 -0.99
C VAL A 54 -8.75 -1.91 -1.51
N ILE A 55 -8.47 -0.66 -1.14
CA ILE A 55 -7.21 0.01 -1.51
C ILE A 55 -6.01 -0.72 -0.88
N GLY A 56 -6.09 -1.07 0.41
CA GLY A 56 -5.04 -1.81 1.10
C GLY A 56 -4.76 -3.17 0.45
N PHE A 57 -5.81 -3.90 0.06
CA PHE A 57 -5.68 -5.18 -0.64
C PHE A 57 -5.05 -5.02 -2.04
N ALA A 58 -5.45 -3.98 -2.79
CA ALA A 58 -4.89 -3.70 -4.10
C ALA A 58 -3.39 -3.38 -4.03
N LEU A 59 -2.98 -2.52 -3.10
CA LEU A 59 -1.58 -2.17 -2.89
C LEU A 59 -0.76 -3.38 -2.39
N LEU A 60 -1.31 -4.18 -1.48
CA LEU A 60 -0.66 -5.41 -1.01
C LEU A 60 -0.42 -6.39 -2.16
N SER A 61 -1.44 -6.63 -3.00
CA SER A 61 -1.35 -7.52 -4.14
C SER A 61 -0.32 -7.00 -5.16
N PHE A 62 -0.32 -5.70 -5.41
CA PHE A 62 0.65 -5.05 -6.30
C PHE A 62 2.09 -5.24 -5.81
N VAL A 63 2.37 -4.92 -4.55
CA VAL A 63 3.71 -5.11 -3.95
C VAL A 63 4.11 -6.58 -3.94
N PHE A 64 3.16 -7.49 -3.66
CA PHE A 64 3.42 -8.93 -3.67
C PHE A 64 3.85 -9.44 -5.05
N ILE A 65 3.16 -8.99 -6.11
CA ILE A 65 3.51 -9.32 -7.49
C ILE A 65 4.86 -8.73 -7.90
N LEU A 66 5.14 -7.49 -7.49
CA LEU A 66 6.47 -6.89 -7.72
C LEU A 66 7.57 -7.70 -7.04
N PHE A 67 7.37 -8.10 -5.79
CA PHE A 67 8.34 -8.91 -5.04
C PHE A 67 8.57 -10.26 -5.71
N TYR A 68 7.50 -10.91 -6.18
CA TYR A 68 7.59 -12.16 -6.92
C TYR A 68 8.37 -12.01 -8.23
N ARG A 69 8.11 -10.93 -8.99
CA ARG A 69 8.84 -10.63 -10.24
C ARG A 69 10.30 -10.31 -9.98
N ALA A 70 10.60 -9.53 -8.94
CA ALA A 70 11.96 -9.21 -8.54
C ALA A 70 12.74 -10.48 -8.15
N TYR A 71 12.11 -11.38 -7.39
CA TYR A 71 12.70 -12.67 -7.06
C TYR A 71 12.96 -13.53 -8.29
N GLN A 72 12.04 -13.59 -9.25
CA GLN A 72 12.28 -14.30 -10.51
C GLN A 72 13.46 -13.74 -11.32
N ALA A 73 13.65 -12.43 -11.30
CA ALA A 73 14.67 -11.76 -12.09
C ALA A 73 16.06 -11.79 -11.42
N LEU A 74 16.12 -11.62 -10.09
CA LEU A 74 17.38 -11.54 -9.34
C LEU A 74 17.75 -12.83 -8.60
N GLY A 75 16.81 -13.77 -8.44
CA GLY A 75 17.03 -15.02 -7.72
C GLY A 75 17.21 -14.87 -6.20
N THR A 76 17.14 -13.65 -5.68
CA THR A 76 17.32 -13.33 -4.27
C THR A 76 16.25 -12.34 -3.79
N VAL A 77 15.99 -12.38 -2.48
CA VAL A 77 15.15 -11.43 -1.75
C VAL A 77 15.97 -10.54 -0.82
N ASP A 78 17.28 -10.75 -0.78
CA ASP A 78 18.22 -9.95 0.01
C ASP A 78 18.49 -8.65 -0.75
N THR A 79 18.02 -7.54 -0.19
CA THR A 79 18.12 -6.20 -0.80
C THR A 79 19.55 -5.77 -1.03
N ASP A 80 20.50 -6.23 -0.20
CA ASP A 80 21.92 -5.87 -0.34
C ASP A 80 22.54 -6.53 -1.58
N LEU A 81 21.95 -7.64 -2.03
CA LEU A 81 22.37 -8.39 -3.22
C LEU A 81 21.63 -7.93 -4.50
N MET A 82 20.62 -7.06 -4.40
CA MET A 82 19.80 -6.61 -5.54
C MET A 82 20.45 -5.47 -6.37
N ARG A 83 21.71 -5.65 -6.81
CA ARG A 83 22.53 -4.60 -7.46
C ARG A 83 22.47 -4.58 -9.00
N ALA A 84 21.43 -5.15 -9.61
CA ALA A 84 21.31 -5.27 -11.06
C ALA A 84 21.43 -3.94 -11.84
N ALA A 85 21.12 -2.79 -11.22
CA ALA A 85 21.24 -1.48 -11.85
C ALA A 85 22.67 -0.91 -11.84
N GLU A 86 23.57 -1.43 -11.00
CA GLU A 86 24.95 -0.96 -10.88
C GLU A 86 25.92 -1.72 -11.80
N ASP A 87 25.64 -3.00 -12.08
CA ASP A 87 26.47 -3.81 -12.98
C ASP A 87 26.51 -3.25 -14.42
N ASP A 88 25.40 -2.67 -14.92
CA ASP A 88 25.35 -2.02 -16.24
C ASP A 88 26.19 -0.73 -16.33
N ALA A 89 26.47 -0.06 -15.20
CA ALA A 89 27.25 1.17 -15.18
C ALA A 89 28.76 0.92 -15.30
N ALA A 90 29.22 -0.28 -14.92
CA ALA A 90 30.64 -0.66 -15.00
C ALA A 90 31.09 -0.95 -16.45
N ASP A 91 30.16 -1.24 -17.36
CA ASP A 91 30.45 -1.55 -18.77
C ASP A 91 30.46 -0.32 -19.70
N HIS A 92 30.22 0.88 -19.15
CA HIS A 92 30.33 2.14 -19.89
C HIS A 92 31.72 2.75 -19.68
N PRO A 93 32.63 2.75 -20.69
CA PRO A 93 33.94 3.37 -20.54
C PRO A 93 33.78 4.86 -20.20
N PRO A 94 34.66 5.42 -19.36
CA PRO A 94 34.58 6.83 -18.98
C PRO A 94 34.59 7.68 -20.24
N GLN A 95 33.48 8.39 -20.48
CA GLN A 95 33.37 9.32 -21.59
C GLN A 95 34.40 10.42 -21.37
N SER A 96 35.54 10.30 -22.06
CA SER A 96 36.57 11.32 -22.11
C SER A 96 36.00 12.56 -22.79
N GLY A 97 35.54 13.51 -21.97
CA GLY A 97 35.15 14.84 -22.42
C GLY A 97 36.30 15.52 -23.16
N PRO A 98 36.02 16.43 -24.11
CA PRO A 98 37.03 16.97 -25.01
C PRO A 98 38.15 17.64 -24.20
N ALA A 99 39.38 17.16 -24.42
CA ALA A 99 40.58 17.74 -23.83
C ALA A 99 40.67 19.21 -24.23
N GLY A 100 40.25 20.08 -23.31
CA GLY A 100 40.38 21.53 -23.44
C GLY A 100 41.85 21.87 -23.64
N GLY A 101 42.19 22.27 -24.87
CA GLY A 101 43.51 22.74 -25.24
C GLY A 101 43.91 23.88 -24.32
N ARG A 102 45.09 23.75 -23.70
CA ARG A 102 45.75 24.87 -23.02
C ARG A 102 46.55 25.66 -24.06
N PRO A 103 46.23 26.93 -24.35
CA PRO A 103 47.19 27.83 -24.96
C PRO A 103 48.18 28.34 -23.90
N ARG A 104 49.47 28.23 -24.20
CA ARG A 104 50.56 28.95 -23.52
C ARG A 104 50.70 30.35 -24.11
#